data_AF-A0A3M2CJ12-F1
#
_entry.id   AF-A0A3M2CJ12-F1
#
_cell.length_a   1.000
_cell.length_b   1.000
_cell.length_c   1.000
_cell.angle_alpha   90.00
_cell.angle_beta   90.00
_cell.angle_gamma   90.00
#
_symmetry.space_group_name_H-M   'P 1'
#
loop_
_entity.id
_entity.type
_entity.pdbx_description
1 polymer ?
#
loop_
_entity_poly.entity_id
_entity_poly.type
_entity_poly.pdbx_seq_one_letter_code
_entity_poly.pdbx_strand_id
1 'polypeptide(L)'
;MDQNRPPARPGIRLTGTEQEEHDALAELFLGDAAFAPRPMSPADEPQPKPTSAPPSSRYEGSAVRSVRADSDSDHRAERPQIELVVLGHLPVRASLWVRQYACQAARKRGETVSLVRTSGGSVAVDVITGVQRAEVEPVESIEDAIAVAMAAASRVILRVDETAEPELLERGGIDEVTILTGADEAAVVASYRLIKSLAASLDDRLDSDEPPRLRVAVMGGSGEVIAQACKKIERACKAFLDRPVEVLDASGRIDATGTTTICRIDEDHAADRAIEALLDTQSEAPFAPVSLRLTDEEADRPAMPEVVVRPIGAPRSDPTPAVTRGDSLPLVEPKPTNRRLREPLPELIEGLSTIQARCPYAPGVELACDAEGDLHAVTTDDGPDAVARLLAAGAWAMDNLPLLIRAETSVRLPASDPMADCGVTLHLLARSPARHRAVLDTDIRLYALASVEVDGEEIMVATPINT
;
A
#
# COMPACT_ATOMS: atom_id res chain seq x y z
N MET A 1 -62.32 -21.54 1.47
CA MET A 1 -61.54 -21.10 0.29
C MET A 1 -60.29 -20.46 0.83
N ASP A 2 -59.26 -21.28 0.99
CA ASP A 2 -58.05 -20.94 1.74
C ASP A 2 -56.91 -21.67 1.04
N GLN A 3 -56.18 -20.97 0.17
CA GLN A 3 -55.05 -21.50 -0.62
C GLN A 3 -54.31 -20.35 -1.32
N ASN A 4 -53.38 -19.70 -0.62
CA ASN A 4 -52.15 -19.18 -1.24
C ASN A 4 -51.13 -18.78 -0.15
N ARG A 5 -50.25 -19.72 0.23
CA ARG A 5 -49.09 -19.45 1.08
C ARG A 5 -47.84 -19.88 0.30
N PRO A 6 -46.86 -19.00 0.07
CA PRO A 6 -45.66 -19.34 -0.69
C PRO A 6 -44.80 -20.35 0.08
N PRO A 7 -44.05 -21.23 -0.61
CA PRO A 7 -43.21 -22.23 0.03
C PRO A 7 -42.09 -21.58 0.84
N ALA A 8 -41.89 -22.07 2.06
CA ALA A 8 -40.77 -21.69 2.91
C ALA A 8 -39.45 -22.03 2.23
N ARG A 9 -38.52 -21.06 2.19
CA ARG A 9 -37.15 -21.27 1.71
C ARG A 9 -36.45 -22.29 2.60
N PRO A 10 -35.73 -23.27 2.03
CA PRO A 10 -34.94 -24.21 2.82
C PRO A 10 -33.82 -23.45 3.54
N GLY A 11 -33.80 -23.57 4.88
CA GLY A 11 -32.70 -23.06 5.68
C GLY A 11 -31.44 -23.86 5.38
N ILE A 12 -30.39 -23.16 4.93
CA ILE A 12 -29.04 -23.71 4.79
C ILE A 12 -28.59 -24.10 6.21
N ARG A 13 -28.49 -25.41 6.46
CA ARG A 13 -27.81 -25.94 7.66
C ARG A 13 -26.34 -26.07 7.31
N LEU A 14 -25.50 -25.26 7.96
CA LEU A 14 -24.06 -25.48 7.99
C LEU A 14 -23.82 -26.84 8.67
N THR A 15 -23.14 -27.75 7.98
CA THR A 15 -22.78 -29.07 8.49
C THR A 15 -21.63 -28.93 9.48
N GLY A 16 -21.65 -29.70 10.58
CA GLY A 16 -20.74 -29.54 11.73
C GLY A 16 -19.23 -29.68 11.48
N THR A 17 -18.81 -29.98 10.24
CA THR A 17 -17.40 -30.08 9.84
C THR A 17 -16.68 -28.73 9.87
N GLU A 18 -17.35 -27.63 9.53
CA GLU A 18 -16.72 -26.30 9.51
C GLU A 18 -16.42 -25.79 10.93
N GLN A 19 -17.30 -26.09 11.89
CA GLN A 19 -17.11 -25.68 13.29
C GLN A 19 -15.96 -26.44 13.96
N GLU A 20 -15.82 -27.74 13.69
CA GLU A 20 -14.70 -28.55 14.21
C GLU A 20 -13.36 -28.12 13.59
N GLU A 21 -13.35 -27.74 12.30
CA GLU A 21 -12.17 -27.13 11.67
C GLU A 21 -11.81 -25.79 12.30
N HIS A 22 -12.81 -24.96 12.65
CA HIS A 22 -12.58 -23.69 13.34
C HIS A 22 -11.98 -23.86 14.73
N ASP A 23 -12.45 -24.83 15.50
CA ASP A 23 -11.93 -25.12 16.84
C ASP A 23 -10.51 -25.71 16.79
N ALA A 24 -10.23 -26.62 15.84
CA ALA A 24 -8.88 -27.15 15.63
C ALA A 24 -7.86 -26.07 15.21
N LEU A 25 -8.28 -25.09 14.40
CA LEU A 25 -7.45 -23.94 14.05
C LEU A 25 -7.24 -23.01 15.25
N ALA A 26 -8.29 -22.74 16.02
CA ALA A 26 -8.18 -21.95 17.24
C ALA A 26 -7.22 -22.60 18.24
N GLU A 27 -7.30 -23.92 18.45
CA GLU A 27 -6.37 -24.65 19.33
C GLU A 27 -4.93 -24.63 18.80
N LEU A 28 -4.73 -24.77 17.48
CA LEU A 28 -3.39 -24.74 16.87
C LEU A 28 -2.72 -23.36 16.98
N PHE A 29 -3.49 -22.28 16.82
CA PHE A 29 -2.96 -20.92 16.80
C PHE A 29 -2.93 -20.24 18.18
N LEU A 30 -3.87 -20.58 19.08
CA LEU A 30 -4.01 -19.99 20.41
C LEU A 30 -3.44 -20.87 21.54
N GLY A 31 -3.11 -22.14 21.26
CA GLY A 31 -2.69 -23.13 22.27
C GLY A 31 -1.28 -22.98 22.85
N ASP A 32 -0.60 -21.85 22.70
CA ASP A 32 0.82 -21.66 23.09
C ASP A 32 1.05 -21.32 24.58
N ALA A 33 0.10 -21.64 25.46
CA ALA A 33 0.22 -21.43 26.91
C ALA A 33 1.32 -22.29 27.59
N ALA A 34 2.02 -23.16 26.86
CA ALA A 34 3.10 -24.00 27.39
C ALA A 34 4.49 -23.32 27.43
N PHE A 35 4.64 -22.10 26.90
CA PHE A 35 5.93 -21.40 26.83
C PHE A 35 5.98 -20.06 27.59
N ALA A 36 5.19 -19.90 28.66
CA ALA A 36 5.51 -18.87 29.63
C ALA A 36 6.95 -19.13 30.16
N PRO A 37 7.88 -18.16 30.06
CA PRO A 37 9.21 -18.34 30.65
C PRO A 37 9.01 -18.65 32.13
N ARG A 38 9.58 -19.77 32.59
CA ARG A 38 9.63 -20.07 34.02
C ARG A 38 10.20 -18.82 34.71
N PRO A 39 9.56 -18.28 35.77
CA PRO A 39 10.15 -17.21 36.55
C PRO A 39 11.54 -17.67 36.96
N MET A 40 12.57 -16.97 36.47
CA MET A 40 13.95 -17.27 36.82
C MET A 40 14.06 -17.20 38.34
N SER A 41 14.45 -18.32 38.94
CA SER A 41 14.78 -18.35 40.35
C SER A 41 15.98 -17.42 40.56
N PRO A 42 15.98 -16.54 41.58
CA PRO A 42 17.02 -15.53 41.80
C PRO A 42 18.39 -16.10 42.27
N ALA A 43 18.70 -17.35 41.92
CA ALA A 43 19.90 -18.06 42.34
C ALA A 43 20.90 -18.38 41.21
N ASP A 44 20.56 -18.12 39.94
CA ASP A 44 21.43 -18.37 38.78
C ASP A 44 21.86 -17.05 38.11
N GLU A 45 22.46 -16.15 38.88
CA GLU A 45 23.12 -14.95 38.35
C GLU A 45 24.58 -15.29 38.00
N PRO A 46 24.95 -15.44 36.71
CA PRO A 46 26.33 -15.76 36.33
C PRO A 46 27.24 -14.54 36.54
N GLN A 47 28.29 -14.72 37.35
CA GLN A 47 29.30 -13.69 37.57
C GLN A 47 30.01 -13.28 36.26
N PRO A 48 30.23 -11.97 36.04
CA PRO A 48 30.92 -11.47 34.85
C PRO A 48 32.41 -11.81 34.90
N LYS A 49 32.89 -12.54 33.88
CA LYS A 49 34.32 -12.77 33.63
C LYS A 49 34.97 -11.47 33.09
N PRO A 50 36.21 -11.16 33.48
CA PRO A 50 36.92 -9.97 33.02
C PRO A 50 37.30 -10.07 31.53
N THR A 51 36.86 -9.08 30.75
CA THR A 51 37.13 -8.91 29.32
C THR A 51 38.59 -8.52 29.10
N SER A 52 39.37 -9.40 28.47
CA SER A 52 40.69 -9.09 27.93
C SER A 52 40.56 -8.26 26.64
N ALA A 53 41.32 -7.18 26.55
CA ALA A 53 41.40 -6.27 25.41
C ALA A 53 41.77 -6.98 24.08
N PRO A 54 41.20 -6.57 22.94
CA PRO A 54 41.59 -7.12 21.64
C PRO A 54 42.91 -6.50 21.13
N PRO A 55 43.74 -7.27 20.41
CA PRO A 55 44.93 -6.74 19.75
C PRO A 55 44.54 -5.89 18.53
N SER A 56 45.16 -4.72 18.43
CA SER A 56 45.12 -3.83 17.27
C SER A 56 45.65 -4.54 16.02
N SER A 57 44.73 -4.91 15.13
CA SER A 57 45.03 -5.39 13.78
C SER A 57 45.29 -4.20 12.86
N ARG A 58 46.50 -4.17 12.29
CA ARG A 58 46.90 -3.31 11.18
C ARG A 58 46.06 -3.66 9.95
N TYR A 59 45.33 -2.69 9.44
CA TYR A 59 44.82 -2.69 8.07
C TYR A 59 46.00 -2.43 7.11
N GLU A 60 46.56 -3.50 6.55
CA GLU A 60 47.37 -3.41 5.33
C GLU A 60 46.44 -3.38 4.11
N GLY A 61 46.72 -2.46 3.19
CA GLY A 61 45.89 -2.15 2.04
C GLY A 61 45.62 -3.36 1.14
N SER A 62 44.33 -3.70 1.01
CA SER A 62 43.86 -4.66 0.02
C SER A 62 43.81 -3.98 -1.34
N ALA A 63 44.71 -4.39 -2.22
CA ALA A 63 44.74 -3.98 -3.62
C ALA A 63 43.40 -4.26 -4.30
N VAL A 64 42.89 -3.25 -5.00
CA VAL A 64 41.73 -3.33 -5.91
C VAL A 64 42.05 -4.36 -6.99
N ARG A 65 41.53 -5.58 -6.83
CA ARG A 65 41.49 -6.59 -7.89
C ARG A 65 40.43 -6.14 -8.89
N SER A 66 40.88 -5.61 -10.02
CA SER A 66 40.10 -5.52 -11.25
C SER A 66 39.51 -6.89 -11.57
N VAL A 67 38.20 -7.02 -11.37
CA VAL A 67 37.41 -8.15 -11.87
C VAL A 67 37.33 -7.96 -13.38
N ARG A 68 38.14 -8.71 -14.12
CA ARG A 68 37.98 -8.81 -15.57
C ARG A 68 36.65 -9.51 -15.83
N ALA A 69 35.77 -8.80 -16.54
CA ALA A 69 34.56 -9.33 -17.16
C ALA A 69 34.97 -10.40 -18.18
N ASP A 70 34.98 -11.65 -17.75
CA ASP A 70 35.25 -12.81 -18.58
C ASP A 70 34.29 -13.92 -18.13
N SER A 71 33.01 -13.70 -18.41
CA SER A 71 31.95 -14.70 -18.32
C SER A 71 30.90 -14.37 -19.37
N ASP A 72 31.24 -14.73 -20.60
CA ASP A 72 30.33 -14.93 -21.73
C ASP A 72 29.50 -16.21 -21.45
N SER A 73 28.78 -16.21 -20.32
CA SER A 73 27.82 -17.25 -20.01
C SER A 73 26.68 -17.09 -20.99
N ASP A 74 26.51 -18.13 -21.79
CA ASP A 74 25.45 -18.40 -22.76
C ASP A 74 24.08 -18.42 -22.05
N HIS A 75 23.69 -17.28 -21.46
CA HIS A 75 22.37 -17.01 -20.90
C HIS A 75 21.41 -16.87 -22.07
N ARG A 76 21.16 -18.00 -22.73
CA ARG A 76 20.00 -18.15 -23.60
C ARG A 76 18.81 -17.63 -22.79
N ALA A 77 18.18 -16.56 -23.28
CA ALA A 77 17.17 -15.81 -22.54
C ALA A 77 16.07 -16.77 -22.08
N GLU A 78 16.19 -17.26 -20.84
CA GLU A 78 15.15 -18.05 -20.21
C GLU A 78 13.96 -17.12 -20.06
N ARG A 79 12.77 -17.64 -20.39
CA ARG A 79 11.53 -16.88 -20.24
C ARG A 79 11.46 -16.33 -18.81
N PRO A 80 11.03 -15.07 -18.62
CA PRO A 80 10.87 -14.55 -17.27
C PRO A 80 9.82 -15.36 -16.51
N GLN A 81 10.05 -15.57 -15.22
CA GLN A 81 9.07 -16.21 -14.35
C GLN A 81 7.94 -15.26 -14.03
N ILE A 82 6.70 -15.69 -14.18
CA ILE A 82 5.51 -14.90 -13.83
C ILE A 82 5.03 -15.30 -12.44
N GLU A 83 5.01 -14.32 -11.54
CA GLU A 83 4.57 -14.47 -10.15
C GLU A 83 3.31 -13.62 -9.91
N LEU A 84 2.20 -14.26 -9.58
CA LEU A 84 0.98 -13.57 -9.14
C LEU A 84 1.06 -13.26 -7.64
N VAL A 85 0.86 -12.00 -7.27
CA VAL A 85 0.77 -11.57 -5.87
C VAL A 85 -0.68 -11.40 -5.45
N VAL A 86 -1.08 -12.15 -4.43
CA VAL A 86 -2.38 -12.06 -3.75
C VAL A 86 -2.22 -11.35 -2.41
N LEU A 87 -3.10 -10.41 -2.10
CA LEU A 87 -3.05 -9.65 -0.85
C LEU A 87 -3.91 -10.34 0.20
N GLY A 88 -3.28 -10.81 1.26
CA GLY A 88 -3.96 -11.24 2.47
C GLY A 88 -4.19 -10.07 3.43
N HIS A 89 -4.31 -10.40 4.71
CA HIS A 89 -4.41 -9.40 5.76
C HIS A 89 -3.04 -8.74 5.97
N LEU A 90 -2.86 -7.52 5.48
CA LEU A 90 -1.63 -6.73 5.60
C LEU A 90 -1.87 -5.51 6.49
N PRO A 91 -0.86 -5.07 7.27
CA PRO A 91 -0.95 -3.80 7.97
C PRO A 91 -0.99 -2.65 6.96
N VAL A 92 -1.76 -1.59 7.23
CA VAL A 92 -1.81 -0.28 6.53
C VAL A 92 -1.44 -0.27 5.04
N ARG A 93 -2.39 0.09 4.15
CA ARG A 93 -2.18 0.28 2.69
C ARG A 93 -1.43 -0.89 2.02
N ALA A 94 -2.14 -2.00 1.84
CA ALA A 94 -1.63 -3.25 1.25
C ALA A 94 -0.81 -3.07 -0.07
N SER A 95 -1.17 -2.09 -0.90
CA SER A 95 -0.47 -1.80 -2.17
C SER A 95 0.99 -1.36 -2.02
N LEU A 96 1.37 -0.74 -0.89
CA LEU A 96 2.76 -0.34 -0.63
C LEU A 96 3.66 -1.56 -0.40
N TRP A 97 3.11 -2.61 0.21
CA TRP A 97 3.84 -3.84 0.49
C TRP A 97 4.18 -4.63 -0.76
N VAL A 98 3.37 -4.55 -1.82
CA VAL A 98 3.66 -5.20 -3.12
C VAL A 98 4.96 -4.66 -3.71
N ARG A 99 5.11 -3.32 -3.73
CA ARG A 99 6.34 -2.70 -4.23
C ARG A 99 7.53 -3.05 -3.33
N GLN A 100 7.35 -3.00 -2.01
CA GLN A 100 8.40 -3.38 -1.06
C GLN A 100 8.83 -4.84 -1.25
N TYR A 101 7.89 -5.75 -1.46
CA TYR A 101 8.14 -7.16 -1.74
C TYR A 101 8.94 -7.33 -3.04
N ALA A 102 8.52 -6.69 -4.13
CA ALA A 102 9.23 -6.74 -5.40
C ALA A 102 10.67 -6.19 -5.29
N CYS A 103 10.86 -5.13 -4.51
CA CYS A 103 12.19 -4.58 -4.19
C CYS A 103 13.07 -5.55 -3.40
N GLN A 104 12.48 -6.24 -2.43
CA GLN A 104 13.20 -7.26 -1.67
C GLN A 104 13.54 -8.47 -2.54
N ALA A 105 12.63 -8.90 -3.43
CA ALA A 105 12.88 -9.98 -4.37
C ALA A 105 14.06 -9.65 -5.30
N ALA A 106 14.08 -8.45 -5.89
CA ALA A 106 15.18 -7.97 -6.71
C ALA A 106 16.51 -7.93 -5.94
N ARG A 107 16.51 -7.39 -4.72
CA ARG A 107 17.70 -7.32 -3.85
C ARG A 107 18.24 -8.69 -3.43
N LYS A 108 17.37 -9.57 -2.93
CA LYS A 108 17.77 -10.89 -2.40
C LYS A 108 18.36 -11.78 -3.48
N ARG A 109 17.88 -11.66 -4.72
CA ARG A 109 18.32 -12.49 -5.85
C ARG A 109 19.41 -11.83 -6.69
N GLY A 110 19.57 -10.51 -6.59
CA GLY A 110 20.46 -9.77 -7.49
C GLY A 110 19.93 -9.74 -8.93
N GLU A 111 18.61 -9.84 -9.10
CA GLU A 111 17.92 -9.93 -10.38
C GLU A 111 17.12 -8.66 -10.67
N THR A 112 16.86 -8.39 -11.95
CA THR A 112 15.88 -7.38 -12.36
C THR A 112 14.48 -7.96 -12.25
N VAL A 113 13.60 -7.26 -11.55
CA VAL A 113 12.19 -7.61 -11.38
C VAL A 113 11.34 -6.54 -12.03
N SER A 114 10.38 -6.94 -12.85
CA SER A 114 9.30 -6.04 -13.25
C SER A 114 8.09 -6.23 -12.34
N LEU A 115 7.41 -5.14 -12.03
CA LEU A 115 6.18 -5.13 -11.25
C LEU A 115 5.06 -4.53 -12.11
N VAL A 116 4.09 -5.36 -12.47
CA VAL A 116 2.86 -4.99 -13.19
C VAL A 116 1.75 -4.90 -12.17
N ARG A 117 1.10 -3.73 -12.06
CA ARG A 117 0.00 -3.50 -11.13
C ARG A 117 -1.23 -3.04 -11.89
N THR A 118 -2.33 -3.73 -11.70
CA THR A 118 -3.65 -3.33 -12.20
C THR A 118 -4.53 -2.98 -11.01
N SER A 119 -5.26 -1.86 -11.10
CA SER A 119 -6.20 -1.42 -10.05
C SER A 119 -7.16 -0.38 -10.61
N GLY A 120 -8.46 -0.64 -10.53
CA GLY A 120 -9.49 0.36 -10.80
C GLY A 120 -9.37 1.04 -12.17
N GLY A 121 -9.14 0.26 -13.23
CA GLY A 121 -8.96 0.78 -14.59
C GLY A 121 -7.60 1.45 -14.85
N SER A 122 -6.65 1.32 -13.93
CA SER A 122 -5.27 1.79 -14.13
C SER A 122 -4.29 0.63 -14.20
N VAL A 123 -3.27 0.76 -15.03
CA VAL A 123 -2.11 -0.12 -15.12
C VAL A 123 -0.85 0.68 -14.88
N ALA A 124 0.03 0.16 -14.02
CA ALA A 124 1.37 0.68 -13.84
C ALA A 124 2.38 -0.45 -14.03
N VAL A 125 3.39 -0.21 -14.86
CA VAL A 125 4.50 -1.14 -15.09
C VAL A 125 5.77 -0.49 -14.60
N ASP A 126 6.42 -1.14 -13.64
CA ASP A 126 7.65 -0.68 -13.01
C ASP A 126 8.80 -1.68 -13.29
N VAL A 127 10.03 -1.18 -13.41
CA VAL A 127 11.26 -1.98 -13.39
C VAL A 127 12.03 -1.67 -12.13
N ILE A 128 12.42 -2.73 -11.43
CA ILE A 128 13.10 -2.69 -10.15
C ILE A 128 14.41 -3.44 -10.30
N THR A 129 15.49 -2.71 -10.07
CA THR A 129 16.86 -3.21 -10.04
C THR A 129 17.35 -3.12 -8.60
N GLY A 130 17.91 -4.21 -8.06
CA GLY A 130 18.11 -4.35 -6.61
C GLY A 130 18.96 -3.24 -5.95
N VAL A 131 19.85 -2.60 -6.71
CA VAL A 131 20.82 -1.61 -6.19
C VAL A 131 20.92 -0.37 -7.07
N GLN A 132 21.03 -0.54 -8.38
CA GLN A 132 21.15 0.56 -9.35
C GLN A 132 19.78 1.05 -9.80
N ARG A 133 19.74 2.18 -10.49
CA ARG A 133 18.54 2.63 -11.20
C ARG A 133 18.68 2.22 -12.66
N ALA A 134 17.64 1.60 -13.19
CA ALA A 134 17.54 1.34 -14.62
C ALA A 134 16.99 2.59 -15.32
N GLU A 135 17.67 3.03 -16.37
CA GLU A 135 17.08 3.94 -17.35
C GLU A 135 16.31 3.10 -18.37
N VAL A 136 15.00 3.30 -18.38
CA VAL A 136 14.10 2.72 -19.38
C VAL A 136 13.36 3.87 -20.02
N GLU A 137 13.30 3.88 -21.35
CA GLU A 137 12.50 4.88 -22.06
C GLU A 137 11.02 4.62 -21.76
N PRO A 138 10.26 5.66 -21.37
CA PRO A 138 8.84 5.50 -21.11
C PRO A 138 8.11 5.15 -22.41
N VAL A 139 7.09 4.30 -22.29
CA VAL A 139 6.26 3.87 -23.43
C VAL A 139 4.80 4.21 -23.18
N GLU A 140 4.04 4.37 -24.26
CA GLU A 140 2.66 4.86 -24.21
C GLU A 140 1.59 3.76 -24.35
N SER A 141 1.99 2.52 -24.66
CA SER A 141 1.09 1.35 -24.80
C SER A 141 1.32 0.33 -23.68
N ILE A 142 0.25 -0.33 -23.25
CA ILE A 142 0.31 -1.45 -22.28
C ILE A 142 1.11 -2.61 -22.89
N GLU A 143 0.84 -2.97 -24.14
CA GLU A 143 1.51 -4.07 -24.84
C GLU A 143 3.01 -3.82 -24.94
N ASP A 144 3.42 -2.62 -25.35
CA ASP A 144 4.83 -2.24 -25.44
C ASP A 144 5.49 -2.24 -24.05
N ALA A 145 4.79 -1.79 -23.02
CA ALA A 145 5.30 -1.79 -21.65
C ALA A 145 5.52 -3.20 -21.10
N ILE A 146 4.59 -4.12 -21.38
CA ILE A 146 4.69 -5.52 -21.00
C ILE A 146 5.80 -6.21 -21.78
N ALA A 147 5.94 -5.94 -23.08
CA ALA A 147 7.04 -6.48 -23.88
C ALA A 147 8.41 -6.01 -23.35
N VAL A 148 8.54 -4.72 -23.00
CA VAL A 148 9.76 -4.19 -22.36
C VAL A 148 9.99 -4.85 -21.00
N ALA A 149 8.97 -5.00 -20.16
CA ALA A 149 9.07 -5.65 -18.86
C ALA A 149 9.54 -7.11 -18.97
N MET A 150 8.96 -7.88 -19.89
CA MET A 150 9.29 -9.29 -20.13
C MET A 150 10.71 -9.46 -20.69
N ALA A 151 11.18 -8.52 -21.51
CA ALA A 151 12.53 -8.57 -22.07
C ALA A 151 13.62 -8.04 -21.11
N ALA A 152 13.25 -7.19 -20.15
CA ALA A 152 14.18 -6.52 -19.24
C ALA A 152 14.38 -7.26 -17.90
N ALA A 153 13.39 -8.03 -17.46
CA ALA A 153 13.38 -8.67 -16.15
C ALA A 153 13.52 -10.19 -16.27
N SER A 154 14.15 -10.81 -15.28
CA SER A 154 14.15 -12.28 -15.14
C SER A 154 12.87 -12.81 -14.48
N ARG A 155 12.10 -11.89 -13.88
CA ARG A 155 10.86 -12.17 -13.16
C ARG A 155 9.88 -11.01 -13.31
N VAL A 156 8.62 -11.34 -13.58
CA VAL A 156 7.52 -10.38 -13.61
C VAL A 156 6.57 -10.70 -12.47
N ILE A 157 6.44 -9.75 -11.55
CA ILE A 157 5.47 -9.81 -10.46
C ILE A 157 4.21 -9.10 -10.94
N LEU A 158 3.11 -9.84 -11.02
CA LEU A 158 1.79 -9.34 -11.40
C LEU A 158 0.94 -9.16 -10.14
N ARG A 159 0.38 -7.98 -9.96
CA ARG A 159 -0.67 -7.71 -8.99
C ARG A 159 -1.91 -7.21 -9.71
N VAL A 160 -3.04 -7.83 -9.45
CA VAL A 160 -4.34 -7.42 -9.99
C VAL A 160 -5.31 -7.02 -8.89
N ASP A 161 -6.45 -6.49 -9.27
CA ASP A 161 -7.60 -6.30 -8.38
C ASP A 161 -8.25 -7.63 -7.98
N GLU A 162 -8.86 -7.66 -6.80
CA GLU A 162 -9.46 -8.87 -6.20
C GLU A 162 -10.50 -9.53 -7.10
N THR A 163 -11.19 -8.74 -7.93
CA THR A 163 -12.18 -9.22 -8.90
C THR A 163 -11.58 -10.01 -10.06
N ALA A 164 -10.32 -9.75 -10.42
CA ALA A 164 -9.63 -10.40 -11.53
C ALA A 164 -8.77 -11.60 -11.07
N GLU A 165 -8.54 -11.76 -9.77
CA GLU A 165 -7.71 -12.85 -9.23
C GLU A 165 -8.21 -14.26 -9.60
N PRO A 166 -9.51 -14.60 -9.48
CA PRO A 166 -9.98 -15.95 -9.77
C PRO A 166 -9.74 -16.34 -11.24
N GLU A 167 -10.04 -15.43 -12.16
CA GLU A 167 -9.86 -15.66 -13.60
C GLU A 167 -8.38 -15.90 -13.93
N LEU A 168 -7.48 -15.15 -13.31
CA LEU A 168 -6.04 -15.35 -13.49
C LEU A 168 -5.55 -16.68 -12.94
N LEU A 169 -6.06 -17.10 -11.78
CA LEU A 169 -5.71 -18.38 -11.17
C LEU A 169 -6.17 -19.58 -12.01
N GLU A 170 -7.26 -19.42 -12.75
CA GLU A 170 -7.75 -20.42 -13.71
C GLU A 170 -6.91 -20.45 -15.00
N ARG A 171 -6.37 -19.30 -15.42
CA ARG A 171 -5.51 -19.18 -16.60
C ARG A 171 -4.14 -19.86 -16.42
N GLY A 172 -3.61 -20.44 -17.49
CA GLY A 172 -2.23 -20.95 -17.57
C GLY A 172 -1.20 -19.82 -17.50
N GLY A 173 0.09 -20.18 -17.42
CA GLY A 173 1.19 -19.21 -17.58
C GLY A 173 1.72 -18.57 -16.29
N ILE A 174 1.03 -18.73 -15.17
CA ILE A 174 1.55 -18.33 -13.85
C ILE A 174 2.48 -19.42 -13.33
N ASP A 175 3.74 -19.09 -13.05
CA ASP A 175 4.72 -20.04 -12.49
C ASP A 175 4.63 -20.11 -10.95
N GLU A 176 4.33 -18.97 -10.30
CA GLU A 176 4.28 -18.84 -8.85
C GLU A 176 3.09 -17.97 -8.38
N VAL A 177 2.50 -18.32 -7.25
CA VAL A 177 1.51 -17.49 -6.53
C VAL A 177 2.05 -17.18 -5.15
N THR A 178 2.19 -15.90 -4.82
CA THR A 178 2.69 -15.45 -3.52
C THR A 178 1.63 -14.64 -2.78
N ILE A 179 1.30 -15.07 -1.57
CA ILE A 179 0.39 -14.36 -0.67
C ILE A 179 1.22 -13.41 0.20
N LEU A 180 0.88 -12.12 0.19
CA LEU A 180 1.46 -11.15 1.12
C LEU A 180 0.55 -10.99 2.34
N THR A 181 1.10 -11.17 3.55
CA THR A 181 0.35 -11.07 4.80
C THR A 181 1.15 -10.39 5.90
N GLY A 182 0.49 -9.87 6.92
CA GLY A 182 1.08 -9.31 8.13
C GLY A 182 1.59 -10.39 9.08
N ALA A 183 2.25 -9.95 10.15
CA ALA A 183 2.88 -10.85 11.13
C ALA A 183 2.06 -11.04 12.42
N ASP A 184 0.94 -10.35 12.59
CA ASP A 184 0.05 -10.52 13.75
C ASP A 184 -0.77 -11.83 13.65
N GLU A 185 -1.41 -12.23 14.75
CA GLU A 185 -2.15 -13.50 14.80
C GLU A 185 -3.37 -13.54 13.88
N ALA A 186 -4.08 -12.41 13.71
CA ALA A 186 -5.21 -12.34 12.80
C ALA A 186 -4.74 -12.52 11.36
N ALA A 187 -3.61 -11.91 11.01
CA ALA A 187 -2.96 -12.08 9.72
C ALA A 187 -2.54 -13.54 9.46
N VAL A 188 -1.93 -14.20 10.45
CA VAL A 188 -1.55 -15.61 10.35
C VAL A 188 -2.77 -16.50 10.07
N VAL A 189 -3.87 -16.32 10.80
CA VAL A 189 -5.09 -17.12 10.59
C VAL A 189 -5.74 -16.82 9.23
N ALA A 190 -5.84 -15.53 8.87
CA ALA A 190 -6.40 -15.11 7.59
C ALA A 190 -5.57 -15.64 6.40
N SER A 191 -4.24 -15.60 6.52
CA SER A 191 -3.33 -16.12 5.49
C SER A 191 -3.51 -17.62 5.30
N TYR A 192 -3.63 -18.40 6.37
CA TYR A 192 -3.87 -19.84 6.26
C TYR A 192 -5.20 -20.14 5.55
N ARG A 193 -6.28 -19.40 5.85
CA ARG A 193 -7.56 -19.59 5.16
C ARG A 193 -7.45 -19.29 3.67
N LEU A 194 -6.74 -18.24 3.31
CA LEU A 194 -6.47 -17.88 1.93
C LEU A 194 -5.60 -18.93 1.22
N ILE A 195 -4.55 -19.44 1.88
CA ILE A 195 -3.72 -20.54 1.36
C ILE A 195 -4.59 -21.78 1.09
N LYS A 196 -5.44 -22.18 2.04
CA LYS A 196 -6.33 -23.35 1.88
C LYS A 196 -7.28 -23.16 0.69
N SER A 197 -7.87 -21.97 0.54
CA SER A 197 -8.75 -21.65 -0.59
C SER A 197 -8.00 -21.71 -1.92
N LEU A 198 -6.82 -21.07 -2.01
CA LEU A 198 -6.01 -21.06 -3.22
C LEU A 198 -5.49 -22.44 -3.58
N ALA A 199 -5.04 -23.23 -2.60
CA ALA A 199 -4.59 -24.59 -2.83
C ALA A 199 -5.71 -25.45 -3.45
N ALA A 200 -6.94 -25.37 -2.91
CA ALA A 200 -8.09 -26.06 -3.48
C ALA A 200 -8.38 -25.63 -4.92
N SER A 201 -8.40 -24.32 -5.20
CA SER A 201 -8.60 -23.80 -6.56
C SER A 201 -7.51 -24.23 -7.54
N LEU A 202 -6.26 -24.33 -7.09
CA LEU A 202 -5.13 -24.76 -7.91
C LEU A 202 -5.11 -26.27 -8.18
N ASP A 203 -5.60 -27.07 -7.23
CA ASP A 203 -5.69 -28.53 -7.37
C ASP A 203 -6.85 -28.96 -8.29
N ASP A 204 -7.91 -28.14 -8.40
CA ASP A 204 -9.03 -28.36 -9.33
C ASP A 204 -8.67 -28.12 -10.81
N ARG A 205 -7.47 -27.61 -11.09
CA ARG A 205 -6.97 -27.40 -12.46
C ARG A 205 -6.55 -28.72 -13.09
N LEU A 206 -7.54 -29.43 -13.65
CA LEU A 206 -7.37 -30.77 -14.24
C LEU A 206 -6.40 -30.85 -15.43
N ASP A 207 -6.07 -29.72 -16.08
CA ASP A 207 -5.40 -29.70 -17.39
C ASP A 207 -3.96 -29.14 -17.37
N SER A 208 -3.38 -28.83 -16.21
CA SER A 208 -1.99 -28.35 -16.14
C SER A 208 -1.05 -29.42 -15.60
N ASP A 209 -0.03 -29.77 -16.37
CA ASP A 209 0.99 -30.76 -15.98
C ASP A 209 1.78 -30.33 -14.72
N GLU A 210 1.86 -29.03 -14.42
CA GLU A 210 2.56 -28.52 -13.25
C GLU A 210 1.85 -27.28 -12.66
N PRO A 211 1.15 -27.41 -11.51
CA PRO A 211 0.43 -26.30 -10.92
C PRO A 211 1.40 -25.28 -10.31
N PRO A 212 1.04 -23.98 -10.24
CA PRO A 212 1.96 -22.91 -9.82
C PRO A 212 2.44 -23.10 -8.37
N ARG A 213 3.70 -22.73 -8.09
CA ARG A 213 4.24 -22.86 -6.73
C ARG A 213 3.54 -21.89 -5.79
N LEU A 214 3.12 -22.35 -4.62
CA LEU A 214 2.43 -21.52 -3.63
C LEU A 214 3.43 -21.02 -2.58
N ARG A 215 3.46 -19.71 -2.36
CA ARG A 215 4.38 -19.04 -1.45
C ARG A 215 3.63 -18.06 -0.55
N VAL A 216 4.22 -17.75 0.60
CA VAL A 216 3.70 -16.76 1.55
C VAL A 216 4.82 -15.86 2.00
N ALA A 217 4.68 -14.55 1.85
CA ALA A 217 5.61 -13.56 2.40
C ALA A 217 4.97 -12.80 3.56
N VAL A 218 5.62 -12.86 4.72
CA VAL A 218 5.18 -12.21 5.95
C VAL A 218 5.86 -10.84 6.08
N MET A 219 5.06 -9.79 6.07
CA MET A 219 5.47 -8.37 6.02
C MET A 219 5.13 -7.63 7.31
N GLY A 220 5.80 -6.50 7.56
CA GLY A 220 5.31 -5.48 8.51
C GLY A 220 5.44 -5.79 10.00
N GLY A 221 6.43 -6.59 10.39
CA GLY A 221 6.76 -6.87 11.80
C GLY A 221 8.25 -6.72 12.12
N SER A 222 8.62 -6.93 13.39
CA SER A 222 10.03 -7.10 13.75
C SER A 222 10.51 -8.49 13.29
N GLY A 223 11.83 -8.68 13.13
CA GLY A 223 12.37 -9.97 12.63
C GLY A 223 11.98 -11.17 13.50
N GLU A 224 11.85 -11.01 14.81
CA GLU A 224 11.40 -12.09 15.71
C GLU A 224 9.92 -12.42 15.49
N VAL A 225 9.06 -11.40 15.37
CA VAL A 225 7.62 -11.57 15.14
C VAL A 225 7.36 -12.21 13.77
N ILE A 226 8.07 -11.76 12.72
CA ILE A 226 8.02 -12.35 11.39
C ILE A 226 8.44 -13.82 11.43
N ALA A 227 9.58 -14.14 12.07
CA ALA A 227 10.04 -15.52 12.17
C ALA A 227 9.05 -16.43 12.93
N GLN A 228 8.36 -15.91 13.95
CA GLN A 228 7.32 -16.65 14.67
C GLN A 228 6.09 -16.89 13.79
N ALA A 229 5.60 -15.87 13.09
CA ALA A 229 4.49 -15.98 12.16
C ALA A 229 4.80 -16.97 11.02
N CYS A 230 5.99 -16.91 10.43
CA CYS A 230 6.43 -17.86 9.40
C CYS A 230 6.35 -19.31 9.91
N LYS A 231 6.90 -19.60 11.09
CA LYS A 231 6.85 -20.95 11.70
C LYS A 231 5.43 -21.44 11.96
N LYS A 232 4.53 -20.54 12.39
CA LYS A 232 3.10 -20.88 12.61
C LYS A 232 2.43 -21.25 11.28
N ILE A 233 2.62 -20.45 10.23
CA ILE A 233 2.07 -20.70 8.89
C ILE A 233 2.63 -22.00 8.31
N GLU A 234 3.96 -22.21 8.35
CA GLU A 234 4.61 -23.45 7.88
C GLU A 234 4.06 -24.69 8.57
N ARG A 235 3.90 -24.64 9.90
CA ARG A 235 3.36 -25.76 10.69
C ARG A 235 1.93 -26.08 10.29
N ALA A 236 1.09 -25.06 10.14
CA ALA A 236 -0.30 -25.24 9.73
C ALA A 236 -0.39 -25.81 8.31
N CYS A 237 0.35 -25.25 7.35
CA CYS A 237 0.36 -25.74 5.97
C CYS A 237 0.84 -27.20 5.92
N LYS A 238 1.94 -27.55 6.62
CA LYS A 238 2.46 -28.91 6.65
C LYS A 238 1.50 -29.92 7.29
N ALA A 239 0.69 -29.49 8.25
CA ALA A 239 -0.22 -30.38 8.97
C ALA A 239 -1.51 -30.68 8.18
N PHE A 240 -1.98 -29.74 7.36
CA PHE A 240 -3.32 -29.79 6.79
C PHE A 240 -3.39 -29.68 5.27
N LEU A 241 -2.29 -29.35 4.60
CA LEU A 241 -2.23 -29.24 3.15
C LEU A 241 -1.31 -30.33 2.60
N ASP A 242 -1.79 -31.04 1.58
CA ASP A 242 -1.01 -32.05 0.84
C ASP A 242 -0.06 -31.42 -0.19
N ARG A 243 0.17 -30.11 -0.09
CA ARG A 243 0.95 -29.30 -1.02
C ARG A 243 2.05 -28.53 -0.30
N PRO A 244 3.29 -28.50 -0.83
CA PRO A 244 4.35 -27.67 -0.26
C PRO A 244 4.01 -26.18 -0.41
N VAL A 245 4.10 -25.44 0.69
CA VAL A 245 3.99 -23.98 0.73
C VAL A 245 5.32 -23.41 1.21
N GLU A 246 5.97 -22.58 0.38
CA GLU A 246 7.21 -21.90 0.77
C GLU A 246 6.87 -20.64 1.57
N VAL A 247 7.38 -20.52 2.79
CA VAL A 247 7.16 -19.35 3.63
C VAL A 247 8.42 -18.50 3.71
N LEU A 248 8.27 -17.21 3.41
CA LEU A 248 9.35 -16.26 3.24
C LEU A 248 9.31 -15.26 4.38
N ASP A 249 10.45 -15.13 5.06
CA ASP A 249 10.78 -13.93 5.83
C ASP A 249 10.89 -12.75 4.86
N ALA A 250 10.00 -11.78 5.00
CA ALA A 250 10.03 -10.57 4.19
C ALA A 250 10.26 -9.32 5.05
N SER A 251 10.40 -8.15 4.41
CA SER A 251 10.86 -6.93 5.09
C SER A 251 9.88 -6.46 6.15
N GLY A 252 10.41 -6.13 7.34
CA GLY A 252 9.66 -5.48 8.42
C GLY A 252 9.37 -3.99 8.20
N ARG A 253 10.02 -3.37 7.20
CA ARG A 253 9.90 -1.93 6.91
C ARG A 253 9.78 -1.69 5.41
N ILE A 254 9.14 -0.57 5.07
CA ILE A 254 9.08 -0.04 3.71
C ILE A 254 10.29 0.88 3.53
N ASP A 255 11.14 0.57 2.55
CA ASP A 255 12.32 1.36 2.22
C ASP A 255 12.08 2.15 0.93
N ALA A 256 12.83 3.25 0.77
CA ALA A 256 12.96 3.87 -0.54
C ALA A 256 13.87 3.00 -1.42
N THR A 257 13.31 2.44 -2.49
CA THR A 257 14.05 1.63 -3.46
C THR A 257 14.05 2.28 -4.84
N GLY A 258 15.15 2.07 -5.58
CA GLY A 258 15.24 2.42 -7.00
C GLY A 258 14.16 1.69 -7.79
N THR A 259 13.17 2.44 -8.26
CA THR A 259 12.13 1.95 -9.15
C THR A 259 12.01 2.94 -10.29
N THR A 260 11.95 2.42 -11.50
CA THR A 260 11.71 3.22 -12.69
C THR A 260 10.38 2.78 -13.28
N THR A 261 9.42 3.69 -13.35
CA THR A 261 8.13 3.44 -13.97
C THR A 261 8.30 3.50 -15.49
N ILE A 262 7.98 2.40 -16.18
CA ILE A 262 7.95 2.33 -17.64
C ILE A 262 6.73 3.07 -18.17
N CYS A 263 5.56 2.74 -17.63
CA CYS A 263 4.31 3.36 -18.03
C CYS A 263 3.33 3.43 -16.85
N ARG A 264 2.39 4.36 -16.98
CA ARG A 264 1.18 4.43 -16.18
C ARG A 264 0.05 4.87 -17.08
N ILE A 265 -0.94 4.01 -17.24
CA ILE A 265 -2.04 4.20 -18.19
C ILE A 265 -3.35 4.02 -17.43
N ASP A 266 -4.25 4.98 -17.58
CA ASP A 266 -5.60 4.96 -17.03
C ASP A 266 -6.57 4.78 -18.21
N GLU A 267 -7.11 3.55 -18.39
CA GLU A 267 -8.03 3.22 -19.47
C GLU A 267 -9.03 2.12 -19.06
N ASP A 268 -10.20 2.09 -19.69
CA ASP A 268 -11.16 1.03 -19.43
C ASP A 268 -10.58 -0.33 -19.86
N HIS A 269 -10.76 -1.37 -19.04
CA HIS A 269 -10.23 -2.72 -19.27
C HIS A 269 -8.70 -2.81 -19.36
N ALA A 270 -7.96 -1.82 -18.82
CA ALA A 270 -6.50 -1.86 -18.77
C ALA A 270 -5.97 -3.16 -18.13
N ALA A 271 -6.65 -3.66 -17.09
CA ALA A 271 -6.28 -4.88 -16.38
C ALA A 271 -6.31 -6.11 -17.31
N ASP A 272 -7.43 -6.33 -17.99
CA ASP A 272 -7.62 -7.46 -18.91
C ASP A 272 -6.58 -7.43 -20.03
N ARG A 273 -6.34 -6.26 -20.62
CA ARG A 273 -5.33 -6.07 -21.65
C ARG A 273 -3.91 -6.34 -21.15
N ALA A 274 -3.57 -5.89 -19.95
CA ALA A 274 -2.25 -6.15 -19.37
C ALA A 274 -2.03 -7.65 -19.11
N ILE A 275 -3.08 -8.36 -18.65
CA ILE A 275 -3.06 -9.80 -18.44
C ILE A 275 -2.91 -10.54 -19.77
N GLU A 276 -3.72 -10.21 -20.77
CA GLU A 276 -3.66 -10.82 -22.10
C GLU A 276 -2.30 -10.57 -22.75
N ALA A 277 -1.82 -9.33 -22.74
CA ALA A 277 -0.50 -8.98 -23.25
C ALA A 277 0.62 -9.77 -22.56
N LEU A 278 0.54 -9.99 -21.25
CA LEU A 278 1.55 -10.75 -20.50
C LEU A 278 1.58 -12.22 -20.92
N LEU A 279 0.41 -12.84 -21.06
CA LEU A 279 0.27 -14.26 -21.42
C LEU A 279 0.60 -14.52 -22.90
N ASP A 280 0.19 -13.61 -23.79
CA ASP A 280 0.52 -13.67 -25.22
C ASP A 280 2.03 -13.52 -25.42
N THR A 281 2.62 -12.52 -24.76
CA THR A 281 4.08 -12.26 -24.80
C THR A 281 4.88 -13.45 -24.26
N GLN A 282 4.38 -14.15 -23.23
CA GLN A 282 5.02 -15.36 -22.70
C GLN A 282 5.04 -16.52 -23.72
N SER A 283 4.06 -16.57 -24.62
CA SER A 283 3.91 -17.61 -25.63
C SER A 283 4.78 -17.39 -26.87
N GLU A 284 5.25 -16.16 -27.11
CA GLU A 284 6.10 -15.82 -28.24
C GLU A 284 7.57 -16.24 -28.03
N ALA A 285 8.20 -16.72 -29.11
CA ALA A 285 9.58 -17.22 -29.10
C ALA A 285 10.63 -16.08 -28.91
N PRO A 286 11.91 -16.40 -28.67
CA PRO A 286 12.76 -15.76 -27.66
C PRO A 286 12.83 -14.23 -27.71
N PHE A 287 12.73 -13.63 -26.52
CA PHE A 287 12.86 -12.21 -26.27
C PHE A 287 14.18 -11.66 -26.82
N ALA A 288 14.09 -10.62 -27.65
CA ALA A 288 15.25 -9.80 -27.94
C ALA A 288 15.63 -9.05 -26.65
N PRO A 289 16.86 -9.20 -26.14
CA PRO A 289 17.24 -8.56 -24.89
C PRO A 289 17.15 -7.04 -25.03
N VAL A 290 16.33 -6.42 -24.18
CA VAL A 290 16.29 -4.96 -24.06
C VAL A 290 17.52 -4.52 -23.27
N SER A 291 18.35 -3.67 -23.88
CA SER A 291 19.54 -3.14 -23.21
C SER A 291 19.15 -2.11 -22.16
N LEU A 292 19.02 -2.55 -20.90
CA LEU A 292 18.89 -1.63 -19.76
C LEU A 292 20.20 -0.87 -19.54
N ARG A 293 20.13 0.46 -19.53
CA ARG A 293 21.26 1.29 -19.09
C ARG A 293 21.16 1.41 -17.58
N LEU A 294 22.12 0.80 -16.88
CA LEU A 294 22.24 0.94 -15.43
C LEU A 294 23.12 2.16 -15.16
N THR A 295 22.63 3.09 -14.35
CA THR A 295 23.44 4.23 -13.90
C THR A 295 24.10 3.91 -12.56
N ASP A 296 25.42 4.06 -12.50
CA ASP A 296 26.20 3.98 -11.27
C ASP A 296 26.01 5.27 -10.44
N GLU A 297 24.82 5.44 -9.86
CA GLU A 297 24.49 6.63 -9.07
C GLU A 297 25.21 6.66 -7.70
N GLU A 298 25.84 5.56 -7.28
CA GLU A 298 26.57 5.47 -6.01
C GLU A 298 27.90 6.27 -6.03
N ALA A 299 28.41 6.63 -7.20
CA ALA A 299 29.64 7.41 -7.34
C ALA A 299 29.44 8.93 -7.25
N ASP A 300 28.21 9.44 -7.36
CA ASP A 300 27.93 10.88 -7.45
C ASP A 300 26.97 11.37 -6.36
N ARG A 301 26.97 10.73 -5.18
CA ARG A 301 26.49 11.40 -3.98
C ARG A 301 27.40 12.62 -3.77
N PRO A 302 26.92 13.87 -3.96
CA PRO A 302 27.74 15.03 -3.67
C PRO A 302 28.16 14.91 -2.21
N ALA A 303 29.48 14.93 -1.96
CA ALA A 303 30.01 14.98 -0.61
C ALA A 303 29.22 16.06 0.14
N MET A 304 28.51 15.67 1.21
CA MET A 304 27.75 16.62 2.02
C MET A 304 28.67 17.81 2.27
N PRO A 305 28.30 19.04 1.86
CA PRO A 305 29.16 20.18 2.09
C PRO A 305 29.40 20.26 3.59
N GLU A 306 30.67 20.21 3.98
CA GLU A 306 31.09 20.39 5.36
C GLU A 306 30.45 21.71 5.83
N VAL A 307 29.46 21.59 6.72
CA VAL A 307 28.73 22.74 7.26
C VAL A 307 29.70 23.51 8.14
N VAL A 308 30.49 24.39 7.54
CA VAL A 308 31.28 25.38 8.24
C VAL A 308 30.29 26.36 8.85
N VAL A 309 29.96 26.13 10.13
CA VAL A 309 29.16 27.06 10.94
C VAL A 309 29.92 28.38 11.03
N ARG A 310 29.59 29.32 10.15
CA ARG A 310 30.06 30.71 10.28
C ARG A 310 29.19 31.42 11.33
N PRO A 311 29.80 32.18 12.27
CA PRO A 311 29.04 32.95 13.24
C PRO A 311 28.13 33.95 12.53
N ILE A 312 26.85 33.98 12.92
CA ILE A 312 25.85 34.90 12.41
C ILE A 312 26.24 36.33 12.84
N GLY A 313 26.67 37.13 11.88
CA GLY A 313 26.84 38.58 12.04
C GLY A 313 25.48 39.29 12.03
N ALA A 314 25.36 40.34 12.85
CA ALA A 314 24.16 41.13 13.06
C ALA A 314 23.51 41.67 11.76
N PRO A 315 22.17 41.79 11.72
CA PRO A 315 21.43 42.16 10.52
C PRO A 315 21.72 43.62 10.11
N ARG A 316 22.07 43.81 8.84
CA ARG A 316 22.09 45.12 8.17
C ARG A 316 20.73 45.37 7.52
N SER A 317 20.20 46.56 7.76
CA SER A 317 19.00 47.09 7.12
C SER A 317 19.33 47.52 5.70
N ASP A 318 18.72 46.86 4.71
CA ASP A 318 18.73 47.32 3.32
C ASP A 318 17.43 48.05 2.94
N PRO A 319 17.48 48.98 1.98
CA PRO A 319 16.42 49.94 1.71
C PRO A 319 15.28 49.41 0.83
N THR A 320 14.10 49.93 1.12
CA THR A 320 12.81 49.72 0.46
C THR A 320 12.86 50.04 -1.05
N PRO A 321 12.39 49.15 -1.95
CA PRO A 321 12.24 49.47 -3.36
C PRO A 321 10.97 50.30 -3.60
N ALA A 322 11.11 51.40 -4.33
CA ALA A 322 10.01 52.22 -4.82
C ALA A 322 9.36 51.55 -6.04
N VAL A 323 8.06 51.26 -5.93
CA VAL A 323 7.24 50.69 -7.02
C VAL A 323 6.61 51.84 -7.82
N THR A 324 7.00 51.95 -9.08
CA THR A 324 6.43 52.87 -10.07
C THR A 324 5.07 52.35 -10.54
N ARG A 325 4.01 53.14 -10.37
CA ARG A 325 2.67 52.90 -10.95
C ARG A 325 2.73 53.07 -12.47
N GLY A 326 2.49 51.98 -13.20
CA GLY A 326 2.21 51.96 -14.64
C GLY A 326 0.72 51.83 -14.91
N ASP A 327 0.30 52.41 -16.04
CA ASP A 327 -1.08 52.70 -16.44
C ASP A 327 -2.04 51.51 -16.52
N SER A 328 -3.28 51.79 -16.12
CA SER A 328 -4.42 50.89 -16.05
C SER A 328 -4.97 50.51 -17.43
N LEU A 329 -5.04 49.20 -17.71
CA LEU A 329 -5.88 48.65 -18.78
C LEU A 329 -7.36 48.56 -18.31
N PRO A 330 -8.35 48.71 -19.20
CA PRO A 330 -9.76 48.62 -18.85
C PRO A 330 -10.12 47.21 -18.40
N LEU A 331 -10.43 47.08 -17.12
CA LEU A 331 -10.94 45.88 -16.47
C LEU A 331 -12.34 45.60 -17.04
N VAL A 332 -12.48 44.53 -17.83
CA VAL A 332 -13.79 43.97 -18.17
C VAL A 332 -14.36 43.39 -16.88
N GLU A 333 -15.34 44.08 -16.28
CA GLU A 333 -16.03 43.61 -15.09
C GLU A 333 -16.75 42.28 -15.40
N PRO A 334 -16.33 41.15 -14.80
CA PRO A 334 -17.11 39.93 -14.90
C PRO A 334 -18.45 40.18 -14.21
N LYS A 335 -19.54 40.00 -14.96
CA LYS A 335 -20.90 39.98 -14.41
C LYS A 335 -20.91 39.10 -13.15
N PRO A 336 -21.35 39.61 -11.98
CA PRO A 336 -21.46 38.81 -10.78
C PRO A 336 -22.56 37.78 -10.99
N THR A 337 -22.20 36.57 -11.42
CA THR A 337 -23.01 35.40 -11.13
C THR A 337 -23.15 35.33 -9.63
N ASN A 338 -24.38 35.13 -9.14
CA ASN A 338 -24.78 34.99 -7.74
C ASN A 338 -23.90 33.94 -7.01
N ARG A 339 -22.70 34.34 -6.63
CA ARG A 339 -21.78 33.58 -5.80
C ARG A 339 -22.20 33.90 -4.38
N ARG A 340 -23.37 33.37 -3.97
CA ARG A 340 -23.66 33.22 -2.55
C ARG A 340 -22.42 32.52 -1.98
N LEU A 341 -21.72 33.21 -1.08
CA LEU A 341 -20.56 32.67 -0.38
C LEU A 341 -21.05 31.36 0.25
N ARG A 342 -20.66 30.22 -0.34
CA ARG A 342 -20.94 28.93 0.28
C ARG A 342 -20.17 28.95 1.59
N GLU A 343 -20.89 28.81 2.69
CA GLU A 343 -20.28 28.54 3.99
C GLU A 343 -19.34 27.34 3.81
N PRO A 344 -18.12 27.40 4.38
CA PRO A 344 -17.17 26.29 4.28
C PRO A 344 -17.79 25.05 4.92
N LEU A 345 -17.62 23.90 4.27
CA LEU A 345 -18.32 22.67 4.65
C LEU A 345 -18.15 22.27 6.11
N PRO A 346 -16.96 22.44 6.75
CA PRO A 346 -16.80 22.11 8.15
C PRO A 346 -17.67 22.93 9.10
N GLU A 347 -18.03 24.18 8.76
CA GLU A 347 -18.87 25.02 9.62
C GLU A 347 -20.32 24.51 9.73
N LEU A 348 -20.72 23.57 8.86
CA LEU A 348 -22.01 22.88 8.95
C LEU A 348 -22.02 21.80 10.05
N ILE A 349 -20.86 21.43 10.60
CA ILE A 349 -20.71 20.44 11.67
C ILE A 349 -20.30 21.18 12.94
N GLU A 350 -21.09 21.02 13.99
CA GLU A 350 -20.86 21.69 15.26
C GLU A 350 -19.47 21.36 15.83
N GLY A 351 -18.72 22.38 16.22
CA GLY A 351 -17.41 22.25 16.85
C GLY A 351 -16.23 22.21 15.88
N LEU A 352 -16.43 22.13 14.57
CA LEU A 352 -15.33 22.13 13.60
C LEU A 352 -14.94 23.55 13.15
N SER A 353 -13.64 23.78 13.06
CA SER A 353 -13.03 25.01 12.55
C SER A 353 -12.16 24.71 11.33
N THR A 354 -12.49 25.32 10.19
CA THR A 354 -11.76 25.11 8.92
C THR A 354 -10.31 25.58 9.02
N ILE A 355 -9.36 24.76 8.54
CA ILE A 355 -7.94 25.14 8.38
C ILE A 355 -7.65 25.56 6.94
N GLN A 356 -6.54 26.25 6.67
CA GLN A 356 -6.21 26.75 5.32
C GLN A 356 -5.58 25.68 4.42
N ALA A 357 -4.92 24.68 5.00
CA ALA A 357 -4.33 23.58 4.26
C ALA A 357 -5.36 22.84 3.38
N ARG A 358 -4.91 22.38 2.20
CA ARG A 358 -5.73 21.62 1.23
C ARG A 358 -4.96 20.43 0.70
N CYS A 359 -5.63 19.30 0.56
CA CYS A 359 -5.07 18.14 -0.12
C CYS A 359 -5.05 18.39 -1.65
N PRO A 360 -3.88 18.35 -2.32
CA PRO A 360 -3.79 18.59 -3.75
C PRO A 360 -4.43 17.47 -4.60
N TYR A 361 -4.57 16.26 -4.04
CA TYR A 361 -5.07 15.08 -4.75
C TYR A 361 -6.58 14.84 -4.54
N ALA A 362 -7.23 15.62 -3.68
CA ALA A 362 -8.64 15.44 -3.34
C ALA A 362 -9.37 16.79 -3.36
N PRO A 363 -9.54 17.41 -4.54
CA PRO A 363 -10.26 18.67 -4.66
C PRO A 363 -11.70 18.51 -4.17
N GLY A 364 -12.21 19.53 -3.46
CA GLY A 364 -13.54 19.48 -2.83
C GLY A 364 -13.59 18.80 -1.46
N VAL A 365 -12.44 18.30 -0.95
CA VAL A 365 -12.31 17.95 0.47
C VAL A 365 -11.71 19.15 1.21
N GLU A 366 -12.39 19.56 2.27
CA GLU A 366 -11.94 20.59 3.21
C GLU A 366 -11.38 19.93 4.47
N LEU A 367 -10.38 20.55 5.08
CA LEU A 367 -9.79 20.10 6.33
C LEU A 367 -10.20 21.03 7.47
N ALA A 368 -10.40 20.47 8.64
CA ALA A 368 -10.81 21.21 9.84
C ALA A 368 -10.21 20.60 11.11
N CYS A 369 -10.27 21.33 12.20
CA CYS A 369 -9.96 20.84 13.54
C CYS A 369 -11.14 21.05 14.48
N ASP A 370 -11.29 20.17 15.47
CA ASP A 370 -12.18 20.39 16.60
C ASP A 370 -11.52 21.24 17.71
N ALA A 371 -12.15 21.32 18.87
CA ALA A 371 -11.66 22.10 20.02
C ALA A 371 -10.43 21.45 20.69
N GLU A 372 -10.32 20.14 20.58
CA GLU A 372 -9.22 19.31 21.06
C GLU A 372 -8.00 19.41 20.14
N GLY A 373 -8.21 19.82 18.89
CA GLY A 373 -7.21 19.98 17.85
C GLY A 373 -7.02 18.73 17.00
N ASP A 374 -7.95 17.78 17.07
CA ASP A 374 -7.98 16.58 16.26
C ASP A 374 -8.36 16.95 14.82
N LEU A 375 -7.78 16.24 13.86
CA LEU A 375 -7.90 16.58 12.44
C LEU A 375 -9.12 15.90 11.82
N HIS A 376 -9.89 16.68 11.05
CA HIS A 376 -11.05 16.23 10.33
C HIS A 376 -10.92 16.51 8.84
N ALA A 377 -11.44 15.60 8.01
CA ALA A 377 -11.63 15.81 6.58
C ALA A 377 -13.12 15.78 6.26
N VAL A 378 -13.59 16.74 5.46
CA VAL A 378 -15.01 16.99 5.23
C VAL A 378 -15.27 17.16 3.73
N THR A 379 -16.25 16.44 3.17
CA THR A 379 -16.64 16.60 1.76
C THR A 379 -18.14 16.37 1.55
N THR A 380 -18.68 16.81 0.42
CA THR A 380 -20.06 16.52 -0.01
C THR A 380 -20.12 15.32 -0.94
N ASP A 381 -21.32 14.74 -1.12
CA ASP A 381 -21.62 13.73 -2.14
C ASP A 381 -21.71 14.30 -3.58
N ASP A 382 -21.18 15.51 -3.81
CA ASP A 382 -21.15 16.13 -5.13
C ASP A 382 -20.09 15.45 -6.02
N GLY A 383 -20.56 14.51 -6.84
CA GLY A 383 -19.78 13.84 -7.88
C GLY A 383 -19.46 12.38 -7.58
N PRO A 384 -19.00 11.63 -8.60
CA PRO A 384 -18.50 10.28 -8.38
C PRO A 384 -17.29 10.34 -7.44
N ASP A 385 -17.11 9.28 -6.65
CA ASP A 385 -15.90 9.05 -5.84
C ASP A 385 -15.68 9.96 -4.62
N ALA A 386 -16.72 10.57 -4.06
CA ALA A 386 -16.62 11.39 -2.85
C ALA A 386 -15.91 10.65 -1.69
N VAL A 387 -16.24 9.37 -1.48
CA VAL A 387 -15.59 8.52 -0.46
C VAL A 387 -14.11 8.31 -0.76
N ALA A 388 -13.75 8.01 -2.01
CA ALA A 388 -12.36 7.79 -2.39
C ALA A 388 -11.52 9.07 -2.22
N ARG A 389 -12.06 10.24 -2.59
CA ARG A 389 -11.42 11.54 -2.34
C ARG A 389 -11.23 11.80 -0.85
N LEU A 390 -12.24 11.51 -0.04
CA LEU A 390 -12.19 11.68 1.42
C LEU A 390 -11.09 10.81 2.04
N LEU A 391 -10.98 9.54 1.63
CA LEU A 391 -9.92 8.62 2.05
C LEU A 391 -8.54 9.11 1.59
N ALA A 392 -8.41 9.60 0.36
CA ALA A 392 -7.16 10.14 -0.17
C ALA A 392 -6.71 11.38 0.62
N ALA A 393 -7.64 12.28 0.95
CA ALA A 393 -7.39 13.47 1.78
C ALA A 393 -6.98 13.11 3.20
N GLY A 394 -7.68 12.18 3.86
CA GLY A 394 -7.36 11.73 5.21
C GLY A 394 -5.95 11.15 5.28
N ALA A 395 -5.59 10.30 4.33
CA ALA A 395 -4.27 9.71 4.33
C ALA A 395 -3.16 10.69 3.92
N TRP A 396 -3.41 11.63 3.00
CA TRP A 396 -2.49 12.75 2.74
C TRP A 396 -2.24 13.57 4.00
N ALA A 397 -3.31 13.87 4.75
CA ALA A 397 -3.21 14.68 5.95
C ALA A 397 -2.42 13.97 7.06
N MET A 398 -2.55 12.64 7.19
CA MET A 398 -1.70 11.83 8.06
C MET A 398 -0.23 11.87 7.63
N ASP A 399 0.05 11.64 6.35
CA ASP A 399 1.42 11.65 5.80
C ASP A 399 2.10 13.02 5.97
N ASN A 400 1.31 14.10 6.07
CA ASN A 400 1.78 15.48 6.19
C ASN A 400 1.52 16.11 7.58
N LEU A 401 1.10 15.32 8.56
CA LEU A 401 0.69 15.82 9.87
C LEU A 401 1.76 16.69 10.56
N PRO A 402 3.07 16.35 10.55
CA PRO A 402 4.10 17.21 11.14
C PRO A 402 4.22 18.59 10.49
N LEU A 403 3.87 18.72 9.20
CA LEU A 403 3.83 20.00 8.50
C LEU A 403 2.55 20.77 8.84
N LEU A 404 1.41 20.08 8.90
CA LEU A 404 0.12 20.67 9.27
C LEU A 404 0.17 21.28 10.67
N ILE A 405 0.74 20.58 11.66
CA ILE A 405 0.92 21.08 13.03
C ILE A 405 1.77 22.38 13.05
N ARG A 406 2.75 22.50 12.16
CA ARG A 406 3.60 23.69 12.08
C ARG A 406 2.93 24.85 11.36
N ALA A 407 2.08 24.56 10.38
CA ALA A 407 1.40 25.55 9.57
C ALA A 407 0.12 26.08 10.25
N GLU A 408 -0.58 25.22 11.00
CA GLU A 408 -1.90 25.48 11.55
C GLU A 408 -1.87 25.35 13.07
N THR A 409 -1.94 26.49 13.76
CA THR A 409 -1.83 26.51 15.24
C THR A 409 -2.96 25.80 15.98
N SER A 410 -4.08 25.51 15.30
CA SER A 410 -5.22 24.75 15.85
C SER A 410 -4.99 23.24 15.83
N VAL A 411 -4.12 22.71 14.96
CA VAL A 411 -3.85 21.27 14.86
C VAL A 411 -2.92 20.86 15.99
N ARG A 412 -3.31 19.82 16.75
CA ARG A 412 -2.45 19.27 17.80
C ARG A 412 -1.82 17.95 17.39
N LEU A 413 -0.70 17.64 18.04
CA LEU A 413 -0.15 16.30 18.00
C LEU A 413 -1.15 15.38 18.70
N PRO A 414 -1.51 14.26 18.06
CA PRO A 414 -2.27 13.23 18.74
C PRO A 414 -1.54 12.85 20.02
N ALA A 415 -2.29 12.58 21.10
CA ALA A 415 -1.71 12.12 22.34
C ALA A 415 -0.82 10.91 22.04
N SER A 416 0.39 10.85 22.61
CA SER A 416 1.38 9.81 22.33
C SER A 416 0.97 8.40 22.79
N ASP A 417 -0.31 8.19 23.10
CA ASP A 417 -0.88 6.89 23.37
C ASP A 417 -0.92 6.10 22.05
N PRO A 418 -0.06 5.09 21.88
CA PRO A 418 -0.04 4.29 20.65
C PRO A 418 -1.33 3.47 20.46
N MET A 419 -2.23 3.41 21.46
CA MET A 419 -3.54 2.78 21.36
C MET A 419 -4.68 3.75 21.03
N ALA A 420 -4.48 5.06 21.15
CA ALA A 420 -5.48 6.01 20.69
C ALA A 420 -5.40 6.08 19.17
N ASP A 421 -6.49 5.76 18.47
CA ASP A 421 -6.59 5.90 17.01
C ASP A 421 -6.36 7.37 16.63
N CYS A 422 -5.11 7.71 16.35
CA CYS A 422 -4.67 9.05 15.97
C CYS A 422 -5.00 9.34 14.50
N GLY A 423 -6.20 8.93 14.06
CA GLY A 423 -6.66 9.04 12.69
C GLY A 423 -7.33 10.38 12.39
N VAL A 424 -7.30 10.78 11.11
CA VAL A 424 -8.15 11.85 10.61
C VAL A 424 -9.59 11.37 10.61
N THR A 425 -10.47 12.04 11.34
CA THR A 425 -11.90 11.70 11.34
C THR A 425 -12.53 12.17 10.02
N LEU A 426 -13.23 11.27 9.34
CA LEU A 426 -13.75 11.50 8.00
C LEU A 426 -15.25 11.80 8.05
N HIS A 427 -15.68 12.90 7.43
CA HIS A 427 -17.09 13.31 7.36
C HIS A 427 -17.57 13.42 5.92
N LEU A 428 -18.70 12.76 5.64
CA LEU A 428 -19.40 12.83 4.35
C LEU A 428 -20.77 13.50 4.53
N LEU A 429 -20.98 14.62 3.85
CA LEU A 429 -22.25 15.35 3.84
C LEU A 429 -23.05 14.96 2.60
N ALA A 430 -24.07 14.12 2.77
CA ALA A 430 -24.83 13.57 1.67
C ALA A 430 -26.21 14.24 1.54
N ARG A 431 -26.56 14.71 0.34
CA ARG A 431 -27.94 15.13 0.01
C ARG A 431 -28.87 13.94 -0.13
N SER A 432 -28.33 12.77 -0.48
CA SER A 432 -29.07 11.52 -0.63
C SER A 432 -28.41 10.40 0.18
N PRO A 433 -28.49 10.43 1.53
CA PRO A 433 -27.75 9.50 2.39
C PRO A 433 -28.08 8.02 2.14
N ALA A 434 -29.28 7.71 1.64
CA ALA A 434 -29.66 6.36 1.25
C ALA A 434 -28.72 5.73 0.18
N ARG A 435 -28.08 6.55 -0.66
CA ARG A 435 -27.09 6.08 -1.66
C ARG A 435 -25.76 5.67 -1.04
N HIS A 436 -25.49 6.11 0.19
CA HIS A 436 -24.25 5.86 0.92
C HIS A 436 -24.45 4.89 2.07
N ARG A 437 -25.45 3.98 1.98
CA ARG A 437 -25.74 2.99 3.04
C ARG A 437 -24.52 2.16 3.42
N ALA A 438 -23.68 1.79 2.44
CA ALA A 438 -22.46 1.01 2.68
C ALA A 438 -21.41 1.74 3.54
N VAL A 439 -21.50 3.07 3.65
CA VAL A 439 -20.60 3.90 4.48
C VAL A 439 -20.98 3.81 5.96
N LEU A 440 -22.22 3.42 6.30
CA LEU A 440 -22.66 3.31 7.70
C LEU A 440 -21.93 2.20 8.48
N ASP A 441 -21.35 1.22 7.77
CA ASP A 441 -20.59 0.11 8.34
C ASP A 441 -19.08 0.41 8.37
N THR A 442 -18.67 1.67 8.18
CA THR A 442 -17.27 2.12 8.23
C THR A 442 -17.08 3.24 9.25
N ASP A 443 -15.83 3.65 9.50
CA ASP A 443 -15.50 4.74 10.42
C ASP A 443 -15.76 6.15 9.85
N ILE A 444 -16.47 6.25 8.72
CA ILE A 444 -16.82 7.55 8.12
C ILE A 444 -18.15 8.04 8.72
N ARG A 445 -18.13 9.24 9.28
CA ARG A 445 -19.31 9.93 9.79
C ARG A 445 -20.14 10.49 8.64
N LEU A 446 -21.38 10.01 8.51
CA LEU A 446 -22.33 10.39 7.48
C LEU A 446 -23.34 11.40 8.04
N TYR A 447 -23.54 12.50 7.31
CA TYR A 447 -24.52 13.53 7.64
C TYR A 447 -25.55 13.66 6.52
N ALA A 448 -26.82 13.83 6.88
CA ALA A 448 -27.87 14.26 5.97
C ALA A 448 -27.75 15.78 5.78
N LEU A 449 -27.50 16.21 4.54
CA LEU A 449 -27.40 17.62 4.18
C LEU A 449 -28.74 18.10 3.59
N ALA A 450 -29.38 19.06 4.27
CA ALA A 450 -30.67 19.62 3.86
C ALA A 450 -30.60 21.15 3.76
N SER A 451 -31.43 21.70 2.87
CA SER A 451 -31.67 23.14 2.80
C SER A 451 -32.99 23.44 3.53
N VAL A 452 -32.98 24.40 4.46
CA VAL A 452 -34.16 24.79 5.24
C VAL A 452 -34.33 26.30 5.21
N GLU A 453 -35.58 26.76 5.14
CA GLU A 453 -35.92 28.19 5.17
C GLU A 453 -36.23 28.61 6.61
N VAL A 454 -35.46 29.58 7.13
CA VAL A 454 -35.65 30.18 8.46
C VAL A 454 -35.78 31.69 8.27
N ASP A 455 -36.91 32.26 8.70
CA ASP A 455 -37.22 33.68 8.57
C ASP A 455 -37.08 34.25 7.13
N GLY A 456 -37.31 33.41 6.12
CA GLY A 456 -37.19 33.79 4.70
C GLY A 456 -35.78 33.67 4.12
N GLU A 457 -34.81 33.20 4.92
CA GLU A 457 -33.45 32.90 4.48
C GLU A 457 -33.26 31.39 4.33
N GLU A 458 -32.69 30.96 3.20
CA GLU A 458 -32.35 29.57 2.94
C GLU A 458 -30.98 29.26 3.55
N ILE A 459 -30.95 28.41 4.58
CA ILE A 459 -29.74 27.96 5.27
C ILE A 459 -29.51 26.47 5.04
N MET A 460 -28.24 26.06 5.00
CA MET A 460 -27.86 24.64 4.92
C MET A 460 -27.68 24.07 6.32
N VAL A 461 -28.20 22.88 6.58
CA VAL A 461 -28.05 22.18 7.86
C VAL A 461 -27.57 20.75 7.59
N ALA A 462 -26.58 20.31 8.36
CA ALA A 462 -26.10 18.93 8.38
C ALA A 462 -26.56 18.23 9.66
N THR A 463 -27.22 17.08 9.54
CA THR A 463 -27.66 16.27 10.69
C THR A 463 -26.94 14.92 10.68
N PRO A 464 -26.29 14.50 11.79
CA PRO A 464 -25.57 13.23 11.83
C PRO A 464 -26.52 12.04 11.69
N ILE A 465 -26.09 11.03 10.93
CA ILE A 465 -26.81 9.76 10.76
C ILE A 465 -26.16 8.64 11.59
N ASN A 466 -24.84 8.62 11.68
CA ASN A 466 -24.05 7.76 12.56
C ASN A 466 -23.07 8.62 13.41
N THR A 467 -22.58 8.03 14.50
CA THR A 467 -21.69 8.66 15.49
C THR A 467 -20.27 8.12 15.38
#